data_AF-T1PAR5-F1
#
_entry.id   AF-T1PAR5-F1
#
_cell.length_a   1.000
_cell.length_b   1.000
_cell.length_c   1.000
_cell.angle_alpha   90.00
_cell.angle_beta   90.00
_cell.angle_gamma   90.00
#
_symmetry.space_group_name_H-M   'P 1'
#
loop_
_entity.id
_entity.type
_entity.pdbx_description
1 polymer ?
#
loop_
_entity_poly.entity_id
_entity_poly.type
_entity_poly.pdbx_seq_one_letter_code
_entity_poly.pdbx_strand_id
1 'polypeptide(L)'
;MQTAQEYILGIILIFTVIKFGFSSPTWYSGNNGKRYLVELDTKLNWLQANSQCKRRGLQLLEIDSSDKNSQIKDILHKIWGGSKDIWLGYHDGLSSSTDSHRPFYSLSTGVQITYSDWYNRESSTPEEQTHCVQLSNDHNLQWLTVDCSRKNSFICEESKNNQDSDNKRKTIFEANRKISNEFTNLQNSMRQVNENIRHDTFSALNTHLKSTNDIITDVKSSIEAILKKKPFVLALLADSIKTFNTLVVEKEAALAKVAEDTQSTILKSNSQGQNKINELTSKFANSLTSNTNEINRLLGS
;
A
#
# COMPACT_ATOMS: atom_id res chain seq x y z
N MET A 1 -25.27 -64.16 -16.94
CA MET A 1 -25.71 -63.67 -15.62
C MET A 1 -24.54 -63.27 -14.71
N GLN A 2 -23.38 -63.92 -14.80
CA GLN A 2 -22.22 -63.67 -13.92
C GLN A 2 -21.58 -62.29 -14.10
N THR A 3 -21.49 -61.78 -15.33
CA THR A 3 -20.91 -60.46 -15.63
C THR A 3 -21.72 -59.29 -15.07
N ALA A 4 -23.05 -59.35 -15.13
CA ALA A 4 -23.92 -58.30 -14.60
C ALA A 4 -23.81 -58.17 -13.06
N GLN A 5 -23.61 -59.29 -12.36
CA GLN A 5 -23.47 -59.32 -10.90
C GLN A 5 -22.12 -58.75 -10.44
N GLU A 6 -21.04 -58.99 -11.19
CA GLU A 6 -19.72 -58.40 -10.94
C GLU A 6 -19.70 -56.88 -11.19
N TYR A 7 -20.39 -56.41 -12.23
CA TYR A 7 -20.56 -54.97 -12.47
C TYR A 7 -21.39 -54.28 -11.39
N ILE A 8 -22.48 -54.91 -10.93
CA ILE A 8 -23.32 -54.37 -9.85
C ILE A 8 -22.54 -54.34 -8.53
N LEU A 9 -21.80 -55.40 -8.20
CA LEU A 9 -20.91 -55.44 -7.02
C LEU A 9 -19.81 -54.37 -7.10
N GLY A 10 -19.22 -54.16 -8.28
CA GLY A 10 -18.25 -53.09 -8.53
C GLY A 10 -18.83 -51.69 -8.37
N ILE A 11 -20.03 -51.43 -8.87
CA ILE A 11 -20.73 -50.14 -8.70
C ILE A 11 -21.10 -49.92 -7.23
N ILE A 12 -21.59 -50.94 -6.51
CA ILE A 12 -21.89 -50.85 -5.07
C ILE A 12 -20.60 -50.59 -4.27
N LEU A 13 -19.48 -51.24 -4.61
CA LEU A 13 -18.17 -50.97 -4.01
C LEU A 13 -17.69 -49.54 -4.29
N ILE A 14 -17.85 -49.02 -5.50
CA ILE A 14 -17.47 -47.64 -5.83
C ILE A 14 -18.38 -46.63 -5.10
N PHE A 15 -19.70 -46.84 -5.05
CA PHE A 15 -20.63 -45.98 -4.32
C PHE A 15 -20.44 -46.04 -2.80
N THR A 16 -20.03 -47.19 -2.24
CA THR A 16 -19.67 -47.30 -0.83
C THR A 16 -18.32 -46.65 -0.55
N VAL A 17 -17.32 -46.77 -1.43
CA VAL A 17 -16.03 -46.08 -1.33
C VAL A 17 -16.18 -44.56 -1.45
N ILE A 18 -17.07 -44.05 -2.30
CA ILE A 18 -17.38 -42.61 -2.40
C ILE A 18 -18.15 -42.11 -1.16
N LYS A 19 -18.95 -42.96 -0.51
CA LYS A 19 -19.55 -42.67 0.80
C LYS A 19 -18.59 -42.85 1.97
N PHE A 20 -17.49 -43.58 1.79
CA PHE A 20 -16.40 -43.71 2.75
C PHE A 20 -15.44 -42.50 2.64
N GLY A 21 -15.95 -41.35 3.11
CA GLY A 21 -15.22 -40.54 4.08
C GLY A 21 -14.05 -39.69 3.60
N PHE A 22 -14.27 -38.75 2.66
CA PHE A 22 -13.62 -37.46 2.83
C PHE A 22 -14.37 -36.70 3.92
N SER A 23 -13.98 -36.91 5.18
CA SER A 23 -14.47 -36.06 6.26
C SER A 23 -14.14 -34.61 5.90
N SER A 24 -15.20 -33.85 5.63
CA SER A 24 -15.09 -32.45 5.27
C SER A 24 -15.52 -31.61 6.48
N PRO A 25 -14.85 -30.48 6.73
CA PRO A 25 -15.31 -29.52 7.72
C PRO A 25 -16.79 -29.20 7.55
N THR A 26 -17.52 -29.13 8.66
CA THR A 26 -18.96 -28.83 8.64
C THR A 26 -19.22 -27.47 9.29
N TRP A 27 -20.08 -26.66 8.67
CA TRP A 27 -20.51 -25.37 9.20
C TRP A 27 -21.66 -25.52 10.19
N TYR A 28 -21.56 -24.82 11.31
CA TYR A 28 -22.61 -24.69 12.31
C TYR A 28 -22.90 -23.23 12.61
N SER A 29 -24.16 -22.92 12.85
CA SER A 29 -24.59 -21.57 13.22
C SER A 29 -24.84 -21.49 14.72
N GLY A 30 -24.29 -20.46 15.35
CA GLY A 30 -24.65 -20.04 16.69
C GLY A 30 -26.00 -19.33 16.73
N ASN A 31 -26.60 -19.27 17.91
CA ASN A 31 -27.88 -18.58 18.16
C ASN A 31 -27.84 -17.07 17.83
N ASN A 32 -26.65 -16.48 17.74
CA ASN A 32 -26.41 -15.08 17.38
C ASN A 32 -26.11 -14.86 15.89
N GLY A 33 -26.30 -15.89 15.05
CA GLY A 33 -26.03 -15.83 13.61
C GLY A 33 -24.57 -16.00 13.19
N LYS A 34 -23.63 -16.07 14.15
CA LYS A 34 -22.22 -16.36 13.84
C LYS A 34 -22.05 -17.79 13.36
N ARG A 35 -21.08 -18.01 12.47
CA ARG A 35 -20.81 -19.33 11.88
C ARG A 35 -19.47 -19.88 12.33
N TYR A 36 -19.45 -21.18 12.59
CA TYR A 36 -18.28 -21.92 13.04
C TYR A 36 -18.03 -23.10 12.10
N LEU A 37 -16.80 -23.22 11.61
CA LEU A 37 -16.35 -24.32 10.78
C LEU A 37 -15.68 -25.36 11.67
N VAL A 38 -16.37 -26.47 11.92
CA VAL A 38 -15.95 -27.48 12.90
C VAL A 38 -15.19 -28.59 12.17
N GLU A 39 -13.97 -28.86 12.62
CA GLU A 39 -13.05 -29.86 12.08
C GLU A 39 -12.79 -30.96 13.12
N LEU A 40 -13.67 -31.96 13.16
CA LEU A 40 -13.59 -33.02 14.16
C LEU A 40 -12.69 -34.18 13.75
N ASP A 41 -12.57 -34.50 12.47
CA ASP A 41 -11.83 -35.71 12.07
C ASP A 41 -10.37 -35.43 11.71
N THR A 42 -10.04 -34.17 11.49
CA THR A 42 -8.65 -33.72 11.31
C THR A 42 -8.07 -33.32 12.66
N LYS A 43 -7.02 -34.03 13.11
CA LYS A 43 -6.27 -33.67 14.33
C LYS A 43 -4.91 -33.07 13.98
N LEU A 44 -4.67 -31.84 14.43
CA LEU A 44 -3.45 -31.08 14.14
C LEU A 44 -2.85 -30.52 15.41
N ASN A 45 -1.55 -30.19 15.35
CA ASN A 45 -0.96 -29.38 16.42
C ASN A 45 -1.52 -27.95 16.39
N TRP A 46 -1.35 -27.21 17.49
CA TRP A 46 -2.02 -25.92 17.68
C TRP A 46 -1.69 -24.92 16.57
N LEU A 47 -0.41 -24.82 16.20
CA LEU A 47 0.05 -23.92 15.13
C LEU A 47 -0.48 -24.34 13.76
N GLN A 48 -0.52 -25.65 13.47
CA GLN A 48 -1.08 -26.21 12.25
C GLN A 48 -2.58 -25.94 12.15
N ALA A 49 -3.34 -26.12 13.24
CA ALA A 49 -4.77 -25.82 13.29
C ALA A 49 -5.04 -24.34 13.01
N ASN A 50 -4.30 -23.44 13.65
CA ASN A 50 -4.37 -22.00 13.35
C ASN A 50 -4.06 -21.71 11.87
N SER A 51 -2.99 -22.30 11.32
CA SER A 51 -2.64 -22.13 9.91
C SER A 51 -3.75 -22.61 8.97
N GLN A 52 -4.46 -23.70 9.31
CA GLN A 52 -5.58 -24.19 8.51
C GLN A 52 -6.75 -23.19 8.51
N CYS A 53 -7.11 -22.63 9.67
CA CYS A 53 -8.14 -21.59 9.73
C CYS A 53 -7.75 -20.35 8.93
N LYS A 54 -6.51 -19.88 9.07
CA LYS A 54 -6.00 -18.70 8.35
C LYS A 54 -5.99 -18.88 6.83
N ARG A 55 -5.63 -20.07 6.33
CA ARG A 55 -5.69 -20.41 4.89
C ARG A 55 -7.11 -20.30 4.31
N ARG A 56 -8.13 -20.39 5.15
CA ARG A 56 -9.55 -20.26 4.78
C ARG A 56 -10.11 -18.85 5.01
N GLY A 57 -9.27 -17.88 5.38
CA GLY A 57 -9.71 -16.52 5.74
C GLY A 57 -10.40 -16.43 7.11
N LEU A 58 -10.30 -17.48 7.92
CA LEU A 58 -10.90 -17.61 9.25
C LEU A 58 -9.82 -17.49 10.35
N GLN A 59 -10.22 -17.52 11.61
CA GLN A 59 -9.33 -17.63 12.76
C GLN A 59 -9.66 -18.87 13.59
N LEU A 60 -8.69 -19.34 14.39
CA LEU A 60 -8.94 -20.38 15.38
C LEU A 60 -9.93 -19.86 16.44
N LEU A 61 -10.80 -20.72 16.95
CA LEU A 61 -11.87 -20.35 17.88
C LEU A 61 -11.34 -19.64 19.13
N GLU A 62 -11.86 -18.44 19.42
CA GLU A 62 -11.56 -17.66 20.62
C GLU A 62 -12.81 -17.34 21.42
N ILE A 63 -13.02 -18.02 22.55
CA ILE A 63 -14.19 -17.83 23.41
C ILE A 63 -13.97 -16.64 24.36
N ASP A 64 -14.61 -15.51 24.09
CA ASP A 64 -14.42 -14.24 24.80
C ASP A 64 -15.59 -13.86 25.73
N SER A 65 -16.61 -14.71 25.84
CA SER A 65 -17.76 -14.48 26.71
C SER A 65 -18.40 -15.78 27.17
N SER A 66 -19.12 -15.71 28.30
CA SER A 66 -19.88 -16.84 28.83
C SER A 66 -20.93 -17.34 27.85
N ASP A 67 -21.63 -16.43 27.15
CA ASP A 67 -22.65 -16.80 26.17
C ASP A 67 -22.05 -17.60 25.01
N LYS A 68 -20.86 -17.18 24.53
CA LYS A 68 -20.15 -17.90 23.48
C LYS A 68 -19.67 -19.26 23.97
N ASN A 69 -19.17 -19.35 25.21
CA ASN A 69 -18.75 -20.62 25.81
C ASN A 69 -19.91 -21.63 25.83
N SER A 70 -21.07 -21.23 26.38
CA SER A 70 -22.27 -22.06 26.41
C SER A 70 -22.74 -22.46 25.01
N GLN A 71 -22.76 -21.52 24.07
CA GLN A 71 -23.13 -21.80 22.68
C GLN A 71 -22.22 -22.83 22.01
N ILE A 72 -20.90 -22.72 22.20
CA ILE A 72 -19.95 -23.69 21.64
C ILE A 72 -20.15 -25.06 22.29
N LYS A 73 -20.36 -25.12 23.62
CA LYS A 73 -20.67 -26.38 24.30
C LYS A 73 -21.96 -27.02 23.77
N ASP A 74 -23.01 -26.24 23.54
CA ASP A 74 -24.27 -26.72 22.96
C ASP A 74 -24.10 -27.26 21.54
N ILE A 75 -23.34 -26.55 20.69
CA ILE A 75 -23.00 -27.01 19.35
C ILE A 75 -22.26 -28.34 19.44
N LEU A 76 -21.23 -28.42 20.28
CA LEU A 76 -20.41 -29.61 20.45
C LEU A 76 -21.22 -30.79 21.02
N HIS A 77 -22.06 -30.59 22.03
CA HIS A 77 -22.94 -31.63 22.58
C HIS A 77 -23.96 -32.17 21.56
N LYS A 78 -24.46 -31.33 20.64
CA LYS A 78 -25.40 -31.78 19.60
C LYS A 78 -24.74 -32.62 18.51
N ILE A 79 -23.46 -32.38 18.24
CA ILE A 79 -22.70 -33.04 17.18
C ILE A 79 -21.98 -34.29 17.72
N TRP A 80 -21.65 -34.31 19.02
CA TRP A 80 -20.87 -35.38 19.63
C TRP A 80 -21.68 -36.49 20.27
N GLY A 81 -21.26 -37.72 19.97
CA GLY A 81 -21.47 -38.93 20.78
C GLY A 81 -20.24 -39.32 21.65
N GLY A 82 -19.23 -38.45 21.76
CA GLY A 82 -18.11 -38.54 22.72
C GLY A 82 -16.67 -38.50 22.15
N SER A 83 -15.75 -37.87 22.90
CA SER A 83 -14.28 -38.09 22.94
C SER A 83 -13.35 -37.25 22.03
N LYS A 84 -13.52 -35.92 21.91
CA LYS A 84 -12.53 -35.08 21.19
C LYS A 84 -12.22 -33.76 21.91
N ASP A 85 -10.94 -33.46 22.10
CA ASP A 85 -10.47 -32.15 22.57
C ASP A 85 -10.41 -31.14 21.41
N ILE A 86 -10.69 -29.87 21.69
CA ILE A 86 -10.75 -28.80 20.68
C ILE A 86 -9.73 -27.71 21.00
N TRP A 87 -8.91 -27.34 20.02
CA TRP A 87 -8.03 -26.18 20.16
C TRP A 87 -8.77 -24.85 20.27
N LEU A 88 -8.31 -24.00 21.19
CA LEU A 88 -8.66 -22.58 21.28
C LEU A 88 -7.50 -21.70 20.80
N GLY A 89 -7.82 -20.53 20.25
CA GLY A 89 -6.89 -19.49 19.81
C GLY A 89 -6.24 -18.70 20.94
N TYR A 90 -5.78 -19.37 21.99
CA TYR A 90 -5.14 -18.73 23.14
C TYR A 90 -3.79 -19.37 23.44
N HIS A 91 -2.83 -18.54 23.85
CA HIS A 91 -1.51 -18.96 24.29
C HIS A 91 -0.93 -17.99 25.32
N ASP A 92 0.08 -18.43 26.06
CA ASP A 92 0.78 -17.62 27.06
C ASP A 92 2.20 -17.18 26.62
N GLY A 93 2.63 -17.52 25.40
CA GLY A 93 3.99 -17.20 24.92
C GLY A 93 4.36 -15.71 24.83
N LEU A 94 3.42 -14.78 25.04
CA LEU A 94 3.70 -13.33 25.21
C LEU A 94 3.91 -12.93 26.69
N SER A 95 3.65 -13.83 27.62
CA SER A 95 3.91 -13.64 29.05
C SER A 95 5.40 -13.76 29.33
N SER A 96 5.97 -12.78 30.04
CA SER A 96 7.30 -12.88 30.64
C SER A 96 7.28 -13.53 32.03
N SER A 97 6.09 -13.86 32.57
CA SER A 97 5.93 -14.46 33.90
C SER A 97 6.11 -15.98 33.85
N THR A 98 6.94 -16.48 34.75
CA THR A 98 7.13 -17.91 35.04
C THR A 98 6.17 -18.42 36.12
N ASP A 99 5.26 -17.58 36.61
CA ASP A 99 4.33 -17.93 37.69
C ASP A 99 3.18 -18.80 37.18
N SER A 100 2.60 -19.57 38.10
CA SER A 100 1.40 -20.38 37.89
C SER A 100 0.17 -19.58 37.43
N HIS A 101 0.22 -18.25 37.56
CA HIS A 101 -0.88 -17.31 37.23
C HIS A 101 -0.60 -16.45 35.99
N ARG A 102 0.25 -16.91 35.08
CA ARG A 102 0.62 -16.15 33.88
C ARG A 102 -0.59 -15.79 32.98
N PRO A 103 -0.59 -14.60 32.37
CA PRO A 103 -1.64 -14.18 31.45
C PRO A 103 -1.62 -14.99 30.14
N PHE A 104 -2.81 -15.20 29.59
CA PHE A 104 -3.03 -15.76 28.25
C PHE A 104 -3.51 -14.67 27.31
N TYR A 105 -3.19 -14.81 26.03
CA TYR A 105 -3.42 -13.82 25.00
C TYR A 105 -4.18 -14.43 23.82
N SER A 106 -5.07 -13.64 23.24
CA SER A 106 -5.75 -13.93 21.98
C SER A 106 -4.74 -14.00 20.84
N LEU A 107 -4.77 -15.10 20.09
CA LEU A 107 -3.90 -15.28 18.93
C LEU A 107 -4.24 -14.31 17.79
N SER A 108 -5.50 -13.92 17.66
CA SER A 108 -5.96 -13.01 16.61
C SER A 108 -5.66 -11.55 16.92
N THR A 109 -5.75 -11.14 18.19
CA THR A 109 -5.64 -9.73 18.59
C THR A 109 -4.37 -9.38 19.36
N GLY A 110 -3.68 -10.38 19.94
CA GLY A 110 -2.55 -10.16 20.85
C GLY A 110 -2.95 -9.59 22.22
N VAL A 111 -4.25 -9.40 22.47
CA VAL A 111 -4.76 -8.82 23.72
C VAL A 111 -4.91 -9.91 24.78
N GLN A 112 -4.62 -9.56 26.05
CA GLN A 112 -4.83 -10.44 27.19
C GLN A 112 -6.30 -10.85 27.34
N ILE A 113 -6.56 -12.13 27.59
CA ILE A 113 -7.92 -12.62 27.79
C ILE A 113 -8.51 -12.12 29.11
N THR A 114 -9.79 -11.75 29.08
CA THR A 114 -10.54 -11.31 30.27
C THR A 114 -11.59 -12.33 30.72
N TYR A 115 -12.01 -13.21 29.82
CA TYR A 115 -12.92 -14.32 30.09
C TYR A 115 -12.18 -15.65 29.98
N SER A 116 -12.52 -16.59 30.86
CA SER A 116 -12.04 -17.97 30.81
C SER A 116 -12.92 -18.94 31.58
N ASP A 117 -12.99 -20.19 31.14
CA ASP A 117 -13.73 -21.29 31.79
C ASP A 117 -12.77 -22.45 32.14
N TRP A 118 -11.70 -22.17 32.89
CA TRP A 118 -10.68 -23.14 33.26
C TRP A 118 -11.22 -24.27 34.14
N TYR A 119 -10.81 -25.52 33.89
CA TYR A 119 -11.26 -26.68 34.66
C TYR A 119 -10.83 -26.65 36.13
N ASN A 120 -9.64 -26.12 36.46
CA ASN A 120 -9.18 -25.83 37.82
C ASN A 120 -7.95 -24.91 37.74
N ARG A 121 -8.08 -23.63 38.13
CA ARG A 121 -6.93 -22.70 38.15
C ARG A 121 -5.91 -23.02 39.27
N GLU A 122 -6.37 -23.63 40.37
CA GLU A 122 -5.59 -23.76 41.61
C GLU A 122 -4.66 -24.97 41.65
N SER A 123 -4.85 -25.98 40.80
CA SER A 123 -4.12 -27.27 40.89
C SER A 123 -3.08 -27.50 39.81
N SER A 124 -2.97 -26.64 38.79
CA SER A 124 -1.93 -26.78 37.78
C SER A 124 -0.64 -26.13 38.29
N THR A 125 0.22 -26.92 38.94
CA THR A 125 1.65 -26.67 38.85
C THR A 125 1.98 -26.45 37.36
N PRO A 126 2.60 -25.32 36.98
CA PRO A 126 2.95 -25.09 35.59
C PRO A 126 3.93 -26.18 35.17
N GLU A 127 3.42 -27.22 34.50
CA GLU A 127 4.30 -28.11 33.74
C GLU A 127 4.93 -27.26 32.65
N GLU A 128 6.26 -27.26 32.59
CA GLU A 128 7.12 -26.36 31.80
C GLU A 128 6.82 -26.35 30.28
N GLN A 129 5.86 -27.16 29.80
CA GLN A 129 5.56 -27.34 28.38
C GLN A 129 4.07 -27.08 28.02
N THR A 130 3.25 -26.53 28.92
CA THR A 130 1.79 -26.36 28.69
C THR A 130 1.38 -24.94 28.29
N HIS A 131 1.58 -24.56 27.02
CA HIS A 131 1.43 -23.17 26.54
C HIS A 131 0.16 -22.86 25.74
N CYS A 132 -0.56 -23.90 25.30
CA CYS A 132 -1.72 -23.77 24.41
C CYS A 132 -3.00 -24.23 25.10
N VAL A 133 -4.13 -23.66 24.69
CA VAL A 133 -5.42 -23.88 25.37
C VAL A 133 -6.34 -24.79 24.56
N GLN A 134 -6.94 -25.77 25.21
CA GLN A 134 -7.97 -26.64 24.62
C GLN A 134 -9.27 -26.63 25.45
N LEU A 135 -10.41 -26.88 24.80
CA LEU A 135 -11.60 -27.42 25.45
C LEU A 135 -11.37 -28.92 25.66
N SER A 136 -11.52 -29.38 26.90
CA SER A 136 -11.30 -30.78 27.23
C SER A 136 -12.60 -31.56 27.34
N ASN A 137 -12.73 -32.62 26.54
CA ASN A 137 -13.90 -33.49 26.55
C ASN A 137 -14.13 -34.13 27.93
N ASP A 138 -13.06 -34.58 28.58
CA ASP A 138 -13.12 -35.32 29.85
C ASP A 138 -13.46 -34.41 31.05
N HIS A 139 -13.52 -33.11 30.80
CA HIS A 139 -13.69 -32.07 31.81
C HIS A 139 -14.86 -31.14 31.47
N ASN A 140 -15.96 -31.68 30.94
CA ASN A 140 -17.18 -30.93 30.61
C ASN A 140 -16.91 -29.71 29.70
N LEU A 141 -15.96 -29.85 28.78
CA LEU A 141 -15.52 -28.80 27.87
C LEU A 141 -15.01 -27.55 28.57
N GLN A 142 -14.51 -27.70 29.79
CA GLN A 142 -13.73 -26.66 30.45
C GLN A 142 -12.32 -26.60 29.86
N TRP A 143 -11.66 -25.46 30.07
CA TRP A 143 -10.42 -25.13 29.41
C TRP A 143 -9.26 -25.76 30.17
N LEU A 144 -8.28 -26.29 29.43
CA LEU A 144 -7.02 -26.79 29.95
C LEU A 144 -5.85 -26.23 29.16
N THR A 145 -4.74 -26.01 29.87
CA THR A 145 -3.44 -25.74 29.27
C THR A 145 -2.76 -27.07 28.95
N VAL A 146 -2.26 -27.21 27.73
CA VAL A 146 -1.61 -28.43 27.25
C VAL A 146 -0.43 -28.09 26.35
N ASP A 147 0.41 -29.08 26.09
CA ASP A 147 1.48 -28.96 25.10
C ASP A 147 0.90 -28.68 23.70
N CYS A 148 1.37 -27.59 23.09
CA CYS A 148 1.02 -27.15 21.74
C CYS A 148 1.30 -28.20 20.65
N SER A 149 2.18 -29.16 20.93
CA SER A 149 2.55 -30.27 20.04
C SER A 149 1.47 -31.36 19.95
N ARG A 150 0.54 -31.43 20.93
CA ARG A 150 -0.58 -32.39 20.91
C ARG A 150 -1.40 -32.25 19.65
N LYS A 151 -2.07 -33.32 19.22
CA LYS A 151 -2.94 -33.29 18.03
C LYS A 151 -4.40 -33.32 18.44
N ASN A 152 -5.05 -32.18 18.34
CA ASN A 152 -6.47 -32.02 18.68
C ASN A 152 -7.28 -31.62 17.46
N SER A 153 -8.59 -31.82 17.56
CA SER A 153 -9.57 -31.26 16.64
C SER A 153 -9.63 -29.74 16.83
N PHE A 154 -10.25 -29.03 15.90
CA PHE A 154 -10.27 -27.56 15.96
C PHE A 154 -11.55 -26.98 15.36
N ILE A 155 -11.82 -25.74 15.72
CA ILE A 155 -12.94 -24.97 15.18
C ILE A 155 -12.37 -23.67 14.63
N CYS A 156 -12.76 -23.32 13.41
CA CYS A 156 -12.48 -22.02 12.83
C CYS A 156 -13.72 -21.13 12.94
N GLU A 157 -13.51 -19.84 13.17
CA GLU A 157 -14.56 -18.82 13.18
C GLU A 157 -14.20 -17.62 12.31
N GLU A 158 -15.17 -16.78 12.01
CA GLU A 158 -14.91 -15.53 11.30
C GLU A 158 -13.96 -14.62 12.09
N SER A 159 -12.97 -14.05 11.41
CA SER A 159 -11.93 -13.24 12.06
C SER A 159 -12.52 -11.93 12.60
N LYS A 160 -12.30 -11.64 13.89
CA LYS A 160 -12.72 -10.36 14.51
C LYS A 160 -12.07 -9.14 13.83
N ASN A 161 -10.88 -9.35 13.26
CA ASN A 161 -10.04 -8.29 12.68
C ASN A 161 -10.29 -7.98 11.19
N ASN A 162 -11.21 -8.64 10.50
CA ASN A 162 -11.33 -8.44 9.04
C ASN A 162 -11.88 -7.05 8.70
N GLN A 163 -12.94 -6.55 9.34
CA GLN A 163 -13.52 -5.26 8.91
C GLN A 163 -12.62 -4.04 9.20
N ASP A 164 -12.03 -3.93 10.39
CA ASP A 164 -11.18 -2.78 10.73
C ASP A 164 -9.85 -2.81 9.96
N SER A 165 -9.22 -3.98 9.84
CA SER A 165 -7.98 -4.12 9.07
C SER A 165 -8.20 -3.93 7.58
N ASP A 166 -9.31 -4.43 7.02
CA ASP A 166 -9.66 -4.22 5.61
C ASP A 166 -10.00 -2.76 5.33
N ASN A 167 -10.70 -2.08 6.25
CA ASN A 167 -10.98 -0.65 6.11
C ASN A 167 -9.69 0.17 6.18
N LYS A 168 -8.81 -0.07 7.16
CA LYS A 168 -7.49 0.57 7.25
C LYS A 168 -6.68 0.34 5.98
N ARG A 169 -6.66 -0.88 5.45
CA ARG A 169 -5.97 -1.21 4.19
C ARG A 169 -6.54 -0.45 2.99
N LYS A 170 -7.86 -0.35 2.88
CA LYS A 170 -8.53 0.43 1.83
C LYS A 170 -8.19 1.92 1.94
N THR A 171 -8.27 2.50 3.13
CA THR A 171 -7.95 3.92 3.34
C THR A 171 -6.49 4.22 3.05
N ILE A 172 -5.54 3.37 3.47
CA ILE A 172 -4.12 3.52 3.13
C ILE A 172 -3.92 3.43 1.61
N PHE A 173 -4.58 2.49 0.94
CA PHE A 173 -4.51 2.36 -0.51
C PHE A 173 -5.04 3.61 -1.22
N GLU A 174 -6.16 4.17 -0.77
CA GLU A 174 -6.74 5.41 -1.31
C GLU A 174 -5.82 6.62 -1.10
N ALA A 175 -5.23 6.76 0.09
CA ALA A 175 -4.26 7.80 0.40
C ALA A 175 -3.01 7.69 -0.51
N ASN A 176 -2.48 6.48 -0.70
CA ASN A 176 -1.35 6.22 -1.60
C ASN A 176 -1.72 6.45 -3.08
N ARG A 177 -2.95 6.16 -3.49
CA ARG A 177 -3.42 6.46 -4.84
C ARG A 177 -3.47 7.96 -5.08
N LYS A 178 -3.92 8.74 -4.08
CA LYS A 178 -3.97 10.21 -4.17
C LYS A 178 -2.56 10.79 -4.38
N ILE A 179 -1.57 10.38 -3.58
CA ILE A 179 -0.20 10.89 -3.73
C ILE A 179 0.41 10.49 -5.09
N SER A 180 0.10 9.29 -5.58
CA SER A 180 0.53 8.85 -6.92
C SER A 180 -0.04 9.74 -8.03
N ASN A 181 -1.32 10.13 -7.93
CA ASN A 181 -1.94 11.03 -8.89
C ASN A 181 -1.34 12.45 -8.82
N GLU A 182 -1.07 12.95 -7.60
CA GLU A 182 -0.43 14.25 -7.41
C GLU A 182 1.01 14.27 -7.96
N PHE A 183 1.74 13.16 -7.83
CA PHE A 183 3.07 13.01 -8.43
C PHE A 183 3.01 13.06 -9.96
N THR A 184 2.08 12.35 -10.59
CA THR A 184 1.88 12.43 -12.05
C THR A 184 1.55 13.86 -12.49
N ASN A 185 0.70 14.56 -11.74
CA ASN A 185 0.36 15.96 -12.02
C ASN A 185 1.57 16.90 -11.86
N LEU A 186 2.42 16.65 -10.85
CA LEU A 186 3.67 17.37 -10.66
C LEU A 186 4.60 17.20 -11.88
N GLN A 187 4.81 15.95 -12.32
CA GLN A 187 5.66 15.64 -13.48
C GLN A 187 5.14 16.34 -14.75
N ASN A 188 3.83 16.29 -14.99
CA ASN A 188 3.21 16.98 -16.13
C ASN A 188 3.39 18.50 -16.06
N SER A 189 3.25 19.09 -14.88
CA SER A 189 3.42 20.53 -14.66
C SER A 189 4.88 20.96 -14.87
N MET A 190 5.84 20.18 -14.36
CA MET A 190 7.27 20.41 -14.60
C MET A 190 7.63 20.33 -16.09
N ARG A 191 7.09 19.33 -16.80
CA ARG A 191 7.27 19.21 -18.26
C ARG A 191 6.75 20.46 -18.97
N GLN A 192 5.59 20.96 -18.58
CA GLN A 192 5.01 22.17 -19.16
C GLN A 192 5.89 23.41 -18.89
N VAL A 193 6.44 23.56 -17.69
CA VAL A 193 7.37 24.66 -17.37
C VAL A 193 8.60 24.60 -18.27
N ASN A 194 9.20 23.42 -18.44
CA ASN A 194 10.36 23.25 -19.31
C ASN A 194 10.05 23.57 -20.79
N GLU A 195 8.88 23.17 -21.30
CA GLU A 195 8.47 23.54 -22.66
C GLU A 195 8.25 25.04 -22.82
N ASN A 196 7.68 25.71 -21.82
CA ASN A 196 7.50 27.17 -21.84
C ASN A 196 8.85 27.89 -21.87
N ILE A 197 9.81 27.48 -21.02
CA ILE A 197 11.19 28.02 -21.03
C ILE A 197 11.83 27.84 -22.41
N ARG A 198 11.71 26.63 -22.98
CA ARG A 198 12.27 26.30 -24.30
C ARG A 198 11.66 27.18 -25.39
N HIS A 199 10.34 27.33 -25.37
CA HIS A 199 9.60 28.16 -26.32
C HIS A 199 10.03 29.63 -26.23
N ASP A 200 10.08 30.20 -25.02
CA ASP A 200 10.46 31.59 -24.80
C ASP A 200 11.91 31.85 -25.22
N THR A 201 12.82 30.91 -24.92
CA THR A 201 14.22 30.99 -25.35
C THR A 201 14.34 31.01 -26.86
N PHE A 202 13.65 30.10 -27.55
CA PHE A 202 13.66 30.05 -29.02
C PHE A 202 13.04 31.31 -29.65
N SER A 203 11.95 31.80 -29.07
CA SER A 203 11.30 33.04 -29.49
C SER A 203 12.23 34.26 -29.35
N ALA A 204 12.94 34.38 -28.23
CA ALA A 204 13.91 35.43 -28.00
C ALA A 204 15.08 35.37 -28.99
N LEU A 205 15.63 34.17 -29.23
CA LEU A 205 16.72 33.97 -30.20
C LEU A 205 16.30 34.28 -31.64
N ASN A 206 15.08 33.93 -32.04
CA ASN A 206 14.59 34.28 -33.38
C ASN A 206 14.36 35.79 -33.52
N THR A 207 13.85 36.43 -32.48
CA THR A 207 13.72 37.90 -32.43
C THR A 207 15.09 38.57 -32.55
N HIS A 208 16.11 38.04 -31.86
CA HIS A 208 17.49 38.49 -31.99
C HIS A 208 18.00 38.37 -33.43
N LEU A 209 17.89 37.16 -34.02
CA LEU A 209 18.34 36.90 -35.39
C LEU A 209 17.68 37.84 -36.41
N LYS A 210 16.36 38.03 -36.29
CA LYS A 210 15.61 38.94 -37.16
C LYS A 210 16.09 40.38 -37.01
N SER A 211 16.17 40.87 -35.78
CA SER A 211 16.60 42.26 -35.50
C SER A 211 18.03 42.51 -35.97
N THR A 212 18.93 41.54 -35.80
CA THR A 212 20.30 41.61 -36.32
C THR A 212 20.32 41.68 -37.85
N ASN A 213 19.52 40.88 -38.56
CA ASN A 213 19.42 40.95 -40.02
C ASN A 213 18.83 42.29 -40.50
N ASP A 214 17.85 42.84 -39.78
CA ASP A 214 17.27 44.15 -40.09
C ASP A 214 18.32 45.26 -39.91
N ILE A 215 19.10 45.22 -38.82
CA ILE A 215 20.22 46.16 -38.59
C ILE A 215 21.27 46.05 -39.70
N ILE A 216 21.69 44.84 -40.08
CA ILE A 216 22.67 44.63 -41.16
C ILE A 216 22.15 45.19 -42.49
N THR A 217 20.87 44.97 -42.79
CA THR A 217 20.22 45.47 -44.01
C THR A 217 20.17 47.00 -44.01
N ASP A 218 19.88 47.62 -42.87
CA ASP A 218 19.85 49.07 -42.70
C ASP A 218 21.25 49.71 -42.78
N VAL A 219 22.27 49.04 -42.22
CA VAL A 219 23.68 49.42 -42.39
C VAL A 219 24.05 49.43 -43.87
N LYS A 220 23.72 48.35 -44.61
CA LYS A 220 24.02 48.23 -46.04
C LYS A 220 23.35 49.34 -46.85
N SER A 221 22.05 49.59 -46.65
CA SER A 221 21.31 50.62 -47.37
C SER A 221 21.86 52.03 -47.07
N SER A 222 22.26 52.29 -45.83
CA SER A 222 22.87 53.55 -45.42
C SER A 222 24.23 53.79 -46.09
N ILE A 223 25.07 52.74 -46.18
CA ILE A 223 26.35 52.80 -46.90
C ILE A 223 26.12 53.07 -48.39
N GLU A 224 25.20 52.35 -49.05
CA GLU A 224 24.86 52.57 -50.46
C GLU A 224 24.36 53.99 -50.74
N ALA A 225 23.53 54.55 -49.84
CA ALA A 225 23.05 55.92 -49.95
C ALA A 225 24.18 56.95 -49.84
N ILE A 226 25.16 56.72 -48.97
CA ILE A 226 26.36 57.58 -48.85
C ILE A 226 27.20 57.50 -50.12
N LEU A 227 27.47 56.30 -50.64
CA LEU A 227 28.26 56.10 -51.86
C LEU A 227 27.62 56.78 -53.08
N LYS A 228 26.28 56.73 -53.21
CA LYS A 228 25.54 57.36 -54.31
C LYS A 228 25.62 58.89 -54.31
N LYS A 229 25.71 59.52 -53.12
CA LYS A 229 25.78 60.99 -53.00
C LYS A 229 27.13 61.57 -53.39
N LYS A 230 28.20 60.77 -53.44
CA LYS A 230 29.55 61.26 -53.67
C LYS A 230 30.33 60.31 -54.63
N PRO A 231 30.08 60.38 -55.96
CA PRO A 231 30.63 59.43 -56.93
C PRO A 231 32.16 59.50 -57.15
N PHE A 232 32.84 60.56 -56.70
CA PHE A 232 34.30 60.77 -56.86
C PHE A 232 35.14 60.37 -55.62
N VAL A 233 34.58 59.59 -54.68
CA VAL A 233 35.05 59.46 -53.28
C VAL A 233 36.35 58.71 -53.03
N LEU A 234 36.94 58.05 -54.02
CA LEU A 234 38.25 57.40 -53.81
C LEU A 234 39.40 58.40 -53.51
N ALA A 235 39.24 59.70 -53.77
CA ALA A 235 40.31 60.70 -53.60
C ALA A 235 40.19 61.66 -52.38
N LEU A 236 39.08 61.71 -51.64
CA LEU A 236 38.80 62.76 -50.63
C LEU A 236 38.14 62.23 -49.34
N LEU A 237 38.73 61.21 -48.70
CA LEU A 237 38.07 60.39 -47.67
C LEU A 237 37.79 61.04 -46.30
N ALA A 238 38.29 62.25 -45.98
CA ALA A 238 38.20 62.81 -44.63
C ALA A 238 36.75 63.05 -44.13
N ASP A 239 35.86 63.55 -45.01
CA ASP A 239 34.47 63.89 -44.66
C ASP A 239 33.54 62.66 -44.64
N SER A 240 33.92 61.60 -45.37
CA SER A 240 33.22 60.31 -45.37
C SER A 240 33.52 59.48 -44.11
N ILE A 241 34.71 59.63 -43.52
CA ILE A 241 35.12 58.91 -42.30
C ILE A 241 34.26 59.30 -41.09
N LYS A 242 33.98 60.59 -40.89
CA LYS A 242 33.15 61.05 -39.75
C LYS A 242 31.72 60.50 -39.82
N THR A 243 31.11 60.57 -41.02
CA THR A 243 29.75 60.07 -41.26
C THR A 243 29.68 58.55 -41.07
N PHE A 244 30.66 57.82 -41.59
CA PHE A 244 30.78 56.38 -41.42
C PHE A 244 30.97 56.00 -39.94
N ASN A 245 31.85 56.68 -39.21
CA ASN A 245 32.10 56.41 -37.80
C ASN A 245 30.84 56.63 -36.93
N THR A 246 30.05 57.69 -37.17
CA THR A 246 28.80 57.90 -36.44
C THR A 246 27.79 56.78 -36.72
N LEU A 247 27.68 56.34 -37.98
CA LEU A 247 26.81 55.24 -38.39
C LEU A 247 27.24 53.90 -37.75
N VAL A 248 28.54 53.60 -37.72
CA VAL A 248 29.06 52.40 -37.07
C VAL A 248 28.72 52.40 -35.58
N VAL A 249 28.96 53.51 -34.88
CA VAL A 249 28.65 53.62 -33.43
C VAL A 249 27.16 53.45 -33.14
N GLU A 250 26.28 54.06 -33.95
CA GLU A 250 24.82 53.91 -33.77
C GLU A 250 24.35 52.46 -33.95
N LYS A 251 24.90 51.76 -34.95
CA LYS A 251 24.49 50.40 -35.29
C LYS A 251 25.13 49.35 -34.37
N GLU A 252 26.34 49.60 -33.86
CA GLU A 252 26.91 48.85 -32.74
C GLU A 252 26.06 48.99 -31.47
N ALA A 253 25.59 50.19 -31.14
CA ALA A 253 24.69 50.41 -30.01
C ALA A 253 23.33 49.69 -30.20
N ALA A 254 22.79 49.66 -31.42
CA ALA A 254 21.58 48.92 -31.73
C ALA A 254 21.77 47.40 -31.56
N LEU A 255 22.87 46.82 -32.04
CA LEU A 255 23.19 45.40 -31.85
C LEU A 255 23.39 45.04 -30.38
N ALA A 256 24.08 45.88 -29.62
CA ALA A 256 24.27 45.70 -28.18
C ALA A 256 22.93 45.66 -27.45
N LYS A 257 22.01 46.57 -27.78
CA LYS A 257 20.66 46.60 -27.21
C LYS A 257 19.85 45.34 -27.52
N VAL A 258 19.89 44.85 -28.76
CA VAL A 258 19.21 43.60 -29.13
C VAL A 258 19.75 42.40 -28.35
N ALA A 259 21.07 42.36 -28.09
CA ALA A 259 21.68 41.32 -27.26
C ALA A 259 21.22 41.41 -25.79
N GLU A 260 21.20 42.62 -25.20
CA GLU A 260 20.72 42.86 -23.84
C GLU A 260 19.24 42.45 -23.66
N ASP A 261 18.37 42.85 -24.59
CA ASP A 261 16.94 42.52 -24.55
C ASP A 261 16.70 41.00 -24.63
N THR A 262 17.51 40.31 -25.44
CA THR A 262 17.47 38.84 -25.58
C THR A 262 17.90 38.16 -24.29
N GLN A 263 19.03 38.58 -23.72
CA GLN A 263 19.55 38.05 -22.46
C GLN A 263 18.55 38.28 -21.31
N SER A 264 17.98 39.49 -21.22
CA SER A 264 16.97 39.86 -20.22
C SER A 264 15.73 38.96 -20.32
N THR A 265 15.24 38.70 -21.53
CA THR A 265 14.08 37.84 -21.77
C THR A 265 14.33 36.40 -21.33
N ILE A 266 15.49 35.84 -21.70
CA ILE A 266 15.88 34.47 -21.31
C ILE A 266 16.03 34.35 -19.79
N LEU A 267 16.72 35.30 -19.15
CA LEU A 267 16.91 35.31 -17.70
C LEU A 267 15.57 35.40 -16.95
N LYS A 268 14.66 36.23 -17.45
CA LYS A 268 13.31 36.37 -16.88
C LYS A 268 12.51 35.07 -16.99
N SER A 269 12.46 34.46 -18.17
CA SER A 269 11.73 33.19 -18.37
C SER A 269 12.30 32.07 -17.50
N ASN A 270 13.64 31.94 -17.45
CA ASN A 270 14.31 30.97 -16.56
C ASN A 270 13.99 31.20 -15.08
N SER A 271 14.06 32.45 -14.61
CA SER A 271 13.74 32.79 -13.22
C SER A 271 12.28 32.48 -12.86
N GLN A 272 11.34 32.81 -13.76
CA GLN A 272 9.92 32.47 -13.59
C GLN A 272 9.70 30.95 -13.57
N GLY A 273 10.36 30.22 -14.46
CA GLY A 273 10.33 28.77 -14.51
C GLY A 273 10.86 28.13 -13.22
N GLN A 274 12.00 28.59 -12.72
CA GLN A 274 12.58 28.08 -11.47
C GLN A 274 11.66 28.35 -10.27
N ASN A 275 11.09 29.55 -10.17
CA ASN A 275 10.13 29.89 -9.12
C ASN A 275 8.90 28.98 -9.18
N LYS A 276 8.40 28.67 -10.39
CA LYS A 276 7.26 27.79 -10.55
C LYS A 276 7.60 26.34 -10.17
N ILE A 277 8.78 25.86 -10.54
CA ILE A 277 9.26 24.53 -10.12
C ILE A 277 9.31 24.45 -8.60
N ASN A 278 9.92 25.45 -7.95
CA ASN A 278 10.03 25.49 -6.48
C ASN A 278 8.67 25.48 -5.78
N GLU A 279 7.70 26.24 -6.30
CA GLU A 279 6.32 26.26 -5.80
C GLU A 279 5.66 24.87 -5.93
N LEU A 280 5.78 24.25 -7.10
CA LEU A 280 5.20 22.94 -7.39
C LEU A 280 5.81 21.84 -6.51
N THR A 281 7.14 21.80 -6.36
CA THR A 281 7.82 20.84 -5.47
C THR A 281 7.47 21.05 -4.01
N SER A 282 7.38 22.30 -3.55
CA SER A 282 7.01 22.61 -2.17
C SER A 282 5.58 22.15 -1.86
N LYS A 283 4.65 22.38 -2.81
CA LYS A 283 3.27 21.90 -2.69
C LYS A 283 3.21 20.38 -2.59
N PHE A 284 3.95 19.66 -3.42
CA PHE A 284 3.99 18.20 -3.37
C PHE A 284 4.64 17.66 -2.09
N ALA A 285 5.69 18.31 -1.59
CA ALA A 285 6.30 17.96 -0.30
C ALA A 285 5.32 18.09 0.87
N ASN A 286 4.46 19.11 0.86
CA ASN A 286 3.40 19.26 1.85
C ASN A 286 2.36 18.13 1.74
N SER A 287 1.99 17.72 0.53
CA SER A 287 1.11 16.57 0.31
C SER A 287 1.70 15.26 0.81
N LEU A 288 3.01 15.03 0.59
CA LEU A 288 3.73 13.87 1.13
C LEU A 288 3.66 13.85 2.65
N THR A 289 3.96 14.99 3.29
CA THR A 289 3.91 15.11 4.76
C THR A 289 2.51 14.86 5.30
N SER A 290 1.48 15.40 4.66
CA SER A 290 0.09 15.17 5.03
C SER A 290 -0.30 13.69 4.90
N ASN A 291 0.15 13.02 3.84
CA ASN A 291 -0.09 11.60 3.61
C ASN A 291 0.60 10.73 4.67
N THR A 292 1.86 11.02 5.01
CA THR A 292 2.60 10.33 6.08
C THR A 292 1.88 10.46 7.42
N ASN A 293 1.42 11.67 7.78
CA ASN A 293 0.68 11.90 9.03
C ASN A 293 -0.65 11.12 9.06
N GLU A 294 -1.35 11.04 7.92
CA GLU A 294 -2.59 10.27 7.80
C GLU A 294 -2.34 8.77 7.98
N ILE A 295 -1.29 8.23 7.35
CA ILE A 295 -0.91 6.82 7.49
C ILE A 295 -0.51 6.50 8.93
N ASN A 296 0.33 7.33 9.55
CA ASN A 296 0.76 7.12 10.94
C ASN A 296 -0.43 7.08 11.91
N ARG A 297 -1.39 8.00 11.74
CA ARG A 297 -2.65 8.00 12.50
C ARG A 297 -3.45 6.71 12.33
N LEU A 298 -3.49 6.14 11.11
CA LEU A 298 -4.20 4.89 10.84
C LEU A 298 -3.50 3.66 11.42
N LEU A 299 -2.17 3.70 11.52
CA LEU A 299 -1.34 2.63 12.06
C LEU A 299 -1.14 2.72 13.57
N GLY A 300 -1.51 3.83 14.21
CA GLY A 300 -1.34 4.04 15.64
C GLY A 300 0.12 4.27 16.05
N SER A 301 0.93 4.81 15.14
CA SER A 301 2.37 5.12 15.29
C SER A 301 2.63 6.62 15.45
#